data_AF-A0A7S3CSR2-F1
#
_entry.id   AF-A0A7S3CSR2-F1
#
_cell.length_a   1.000
_cell.length_b   1.000
_cell.length_c   1.000
_cell.angle_alpha   90.00
_cell.angle_beta   90.00
_cell.angle_gamma   90.00
#
_symmetry.space_group_name_H-M   'P 1'
#
loop_
_entity.id
_entity.type
_entity.pdbx_description
1 polymer ?
#
loop_
_entity_poly.entity_id
_entity_poly.type
_entity_poly.pdbx_seq_one_letter_code
_entity_poly.pdbx_strand_id
1 'polypeptide(L)'
;YGNRSASYHNIHKFDLALTDSEKCIEIKPEWAKGYQRKAMALHGKKDLDGAMEFYQKGLEIDPSNAQMQQGMSQILKEKRGGGGGMGGLGSMFGPEGEAKLKQNPRIAKYFEDPKFKTMWDMCSQNPQMMMQLVQQDPRFMDVFKEITGIDLMDMQEKQMKKQDDMEELKKKREQEEKVRKEQEEKKKKEDEMATLPAEEREKLEKKKEAEALKAQGN
;
A
#
# COMPACT_ATOMS: atom_id res chain seq x y z
N TYR A 1 -0.74 15.27 -37.28
CA TYR A 1 -1.12 13.96 -36.74
C TYR A 1 -0.40 13.63 -35.43
N GLY A 2 0.93 13.45 -35.39
CA GLY A 2 1.62 12.92 -34.19
C GLY A 2 1.54 13.78 -32.91
N ASN A 3 1.84 15.09 -33.02
CA ASN A 3 1.74 15.99 -31.86
C ASN A 3 0.29 16.22 -31.45
N ARG A 4 -0.63 16.28 -32.42
CA ARG A 4 -2.07 16.47 -32.16
C ARG A 4 -2.68 15.24 -31.47
N SER A 5 -2.29 14.02 -31.86
CA SER A 5 -2.63 12.78 -31.14
C SER A 5 -2.17 12.83 -29.69
N ALA A 6 -0.94 13.28 -29.43
CA ALA A 6 -0.41 13.42 -28.07
C ALA A 6 -1.22 14.43 -27.24
N SER A 7 -1.55 15.59 -27.84
CA SER A 7 -2.41 16.59 -27.19
C SER A 7 -3.79 16.02 -26.88
N TYR A 8 -4.41 15.29 -27.81
CA TYR A 8 -5.70 14.64 -27.59
C TYR A 8 -5.66 13.62 -26.45
N HIS A 9 -4.59 12.82 -26.36
CA HIS A 9 -4.40 11.88 -25.26
C HIS A 9 -4.32 12.60 -23.91
N ASN A 10 -3.55 13.70 -23.82
CA ASN A 10 -3.40 14.46 -22.58
C ASN A 10 -4.70 15.14 -22.09
N ILE A 11 -5.64 15.39 -23.00
CA ILE A 11 -6.99 15.90 -22.66
C ILE A 11 -8.06 14.80 -22.65
N HIS A 12 -7.65 13.54 -22.54
CA HIS A 12 -8.50 12.35 -22.46
C HIS A 12 -9.45 12.12 -23.65
N LYS A 13 -9.18 12.75 -24.81
CA LYS A 13 -9.92 12.53 -26.06
C LYS A 13 -9.32 11.36 -26.84
N PHE A 14 -9.44 10.16 -26.27
CA PHE A 14 -8.71 9.00 -26.77
C PHE A 14 -9.12 8.53 -28.17
N ASP A 15 -10.40 8.69 -28.56
CA ASP A 15 -10.86 8.37 -29.92
C ASP A 15 -10.18 9.24 -30.98
N LEU A 16 -10.09 10.55 -30.73
CA LEU A 16 -9.39 11.47 -31.64
C LEU A 16 -7.89 11.21 -31.65
N ALA A 17 -7.30 10.86 -30.49
CA ALA A 17 -5.90 10.47 -30.40
C ALA A 17 -5.62 9.20 -31.24
N LEU A 18 -6.54 8.23 -31.21
CA LEU A 18 -6.47 7.01 -31.98
C LEU A 18 -6.51 7.30 -33.49
N THR A 19 -7.50 8.06 -33.97
CA THR A 19 -7.60 8.43 -35.39
C THR A 19 -6.33 9.13 -35.90
N ASP A 20 -5.79 10.08 -35.14
CA ASP A 20 -4.56 10.77 -35.54
C ASP A 20 -3.33 9.85 -35.50
N SER A 21 -3.28 8.91 -34.55
CA SER A 21 -2.18 7.93 -34.48
C SER A 21 -2.22 6.93 -35.65
N GLU A 22 -3.40 6.55 -36.11
CA GLU A 22 -3.57 5.70 -37.30
C GLU A 22 -3.10 6.41 -38.56
N LYS A 23 -3.42 7.69 -38.72
CA LYS A 23 -2.85 8.49 -39.82
C LYS A 23 -1.34 8.65 -39.72
N CYS A 24 -0.75 8.68 -38.53
CA CYS A 24 0.70 8.65 -38.40
C CYS A 24 1.32 7.38 -38.98
N ILE A 25 0.73 6.23 -38.65
CA ILE A 25 1.20 4.92 -39.12
C ILE A 25 0.99 4.77 -40.63
N GLU A 26 -0.16 5.22 -41.16
CA GLU A 26 -0.44 5.19 -42.60
C GLU A 26 0.54 6.04 -43.42
N ILE A 27 0.87 7.24 -42.94
CA ILE A 27 1.78 8.15 -43.66
C ILE A 27 3.24 7.71 -43.50
N LYS A 28 3.63 7.22 -42.32
CA LYS A 28 5.01 6.76 -42.04
C LYS A 28 4.99 5.46 -41.23
N PRO A 29 4.91 4.29 -41.89
CA PRO A 29 4.88 2.99 -41.21
C PRO A 29 6.15 2.65 -40.44
N GLU A 30 7.29 3.27 -40.76
CA GLU A 30 8.57 3.08 -40.07
C GLU A 30 8.78 4.08 -38.93
N TRP A 31 7.80 4.93 -38.63
CA TRP A 31 7.92 5.91 -37.57
C TRP A 31 7.42 5.32 -36.25
N ALA A 32 8.34 4.76 -35.46
CA ALA A 32 8.05 4.08 -34.19
C ALA A 32 7.11 4.90 -33.26
N LYS A 33 7.28 6.22 -33.17
CA LYS A 33 6.43 7.10 -32.37
C LYS A 33 4.95 7.07 -32.78
N GLY A 34 4.61 6.76 -34.04
CA GLY A 34 3.22 6.57 -34.47
C GLY A 34 2.54 5.42 -33.73
N TYR A 35 3.23 4.28 -33.60
CA TYR A 35 2.79 3.13 -32.83
C TYR A 35 2.71 3.44 -31.33
N GLN A 36 3.67 4.19 -30.79
CA GLN A 36 3.62 4.69 -29.40
C GLN A 36 2.33 5.49 -29.15
N ARG A 37 1.97 6.42 -30.06
CA ARG A 37 0.76 7.23 -29.92
C ARG A 37 -0.51 6.37 -29.95
N LYS A 38 -0.56 5.37 -30.84
CA LYS A 38 -1.69 4.44 -30.93
C LYS A 38 -1.82 3.61 -29.66
N ALA A 39 -0.72 3.05 -29.17
CA ALA A 39 -0.69 2.29 -27.93
C ALA A 39 -1.14 3.13 -26.72
N MET A 40 -0.68 4.38 -26.60
CA MET A 40 -1.13 5.29 -25.54
C MET A 40 -2.64 5.60 -25.65
N ALA A 41 -3.16 5.81 -26.86
CA ALA A 41 -4.59 6.05 -27.07
C ALA A 41 -5.43 4.83 -26.64
N LEU A 42 -5.02 3.61 -27.04
CA LEU A 42 -5.68 2.36 -26.64
C LEU A 42 -5.61 2.12 -25.14
N HIS A 43 -4.46 2.39 -24.51
CA HIS A 43 -4.29 2.30 -23.05
C HIS A 43 -5.26 3.25 -22.33
N GLY A 44 -5.40 4.49 -22.81
CA GLY A 44 -6.39 5.44 -22.30
C GLY A 44 -7.84 4.94 -22.44
N LYS A 45 -8.15 4.19 -23.50
CA LYS A 45 -9.44 3.52 -23.71
C LYS A 45 -9.64 2.24 -22.91
N LYS A 46 -8.68 1.86 -22.05
CA LYS A 46 -8.65 0.59 -21.29
C LYS A 46 -8.56 -0.66 -22.15
N ASP A 47 -8.22 -0.53 -23.42
CA ASP A 47 -7.85 -1.66 -24.27
C ASP A 47 -6.37 -2.00 -24.05
N LEU A 48 -6.13 -2.79 -23.00
CA LEU A 48 -4.78 -3.16 -22.57
C LEU A 48 -4.12 -4.17 -23.52
N ASP A 49 -4.90 -5.01 -24.19
CA ASP A 49 -4.39 -5.99 -25.15
C ASP A 49 -3.93 -5.29 -26.43
N GLY A 50 -4.77 -4.44 -27.00
CA GLY A 50 -4.42 -3.64 -28.17
C GLY A 50 -3.23 -2.71 -27.89
N ALA A 51 -3.19 -2.09 -26.71
CA ALA A 51 -2.06 -1.23 -26.34
C ALA A 51 -0.72 -2.00 -26.30
N MET A 52 -0.70 -3.22 -25.76
CA MET A 52 0.50 -4.07 -25.73
C MET A 52 0.97 -4.44 -27.15
N GLU A 53 0.04 -4.82 -28.03
CA GLU A 53 0.36 -5.17 -29.41
C GLU A 53 1.04 -4.00 -30.14
N PHE A 54 0.49 -2.79 -30.03
CA PHE A 54 1.06 -1.63 -30.71
C PHE A 54 2.35 -1.11 -30.06
N TYR A 55 2.54 -1.27 -28.75
CA TYR A 55 3.85 -1.04 -28.15
C TYR A 55 4.92 -2.02 -28.67
N GLN A 56 4.56 -3.30 -28.81
CA GLN A 56 5.46 -4.32 -29.35
C GLN A 56 5.87 -3.99 -30.80
N LYS A 57 4.92 -3.65 -31.68
CA LYS A 57 5.21 -3.21 -33.06
C LYS A 57 6.10 -1.97 -33.10
N GLY A 58 5.92 -1.03 -32.19
CA GLY A 58 6.78 0.15 -32.08
C GLY A 58 8.22 -0.21 -31.67
N LEU A 59 8.38 -1.17 -30.76
CA LEU A 59 9.67 -1.67 -30.30
C LEU A 59 10.39 -2.54 -31.34
N GLU A 60 9.66 -3.19 -32.25
CA GLU A 60 10.28 -3.86 -33.41
C GLU A 60 11.02 -2.87 -34.32
N ILE A 61 10.55 -1.61 -34.37
CA ILE A 61 11.16 -0.52 -35.15
C ILE A 61 12.23 0.22 -34.33
N ASP A 62 11.96 0.52 -33.06
CA ASP A 62 12.91 1.17 -32.13
C ASP A 62 12.99 0.37 -30.81
N PRO A 63 13.84 -0.68 -30.76
CA PRO A 63 13.95 -1.56 -29.60
C PRO A 63 14.41 -0.84 -28.32
N SER A 64 15.10 0.29 -28.47
CA SER A 64 15.68 1.08 -27.38
C SER A 64 14.71 2.08 -26.75
N ASN A 65 13.45 2.13 -27.23
CA ASN A 65 12.51 3.16 -26.81
C ASN A 65 12.03 2.96 -25.36
N ALA A 66 12.65 3.68 -24.43
CA ALA A 66 12.34 3.58 -23.00
C ALA A 66 10.86 3.86 -22.67
N GLN A 67 10.20 4.76 -23.42
CA GLN A 67 8.79 5.11 -23.15
C GLN A 67 7.84 3.97 -23.51
N MET A 68 8.11 3.24 -24.60
CA MET A 68 7.31 2.08 -24.97
C MET A 68 7.50 0.92 -23.99
N GLN A 69 8.76 0.67 -23.58
CA GLN A 69 9.06 -0.34 -22.56
C GLN A 69 8.39 -0.02 -21.22
N GLN A 70 8.41 1.25 -20.80
CA GLN A 70 7.70 1.72 -19.61
C GLN A 70 6.18 1.57 -19.77
N GLY A 71 5.63 1.90 -20.94
CA GLY A 71 4.20 1.71 -21.25
C GLY A 71 3.77 0.25 -21.10
N MET A 72 4.52 -0.69 -21.67
CA MET A 72 4.26 -2.13 -21.51
C MET A 72 4.40 -2.60 -20.06
N SER A 73 5.43 -2.14 -19.33
CA SER A 73 5.60 -2.47 -17.91
C SER A 73 4.41 -1.98 -17.08
N GLN A 74 3.91 -0.78 -17.37
CA GLN A 74 2.74 -0.21 -16.71
C GLN A 74 1.47 -1.01 -17.05
N ILE A 75 1.27 -1.38 -18.31
CA ILE A 75 0.14 -2.22 -18.70
C ILE A 75 0.24 -3.60 -18.07
N LEU A 76 1.43 -4.21 -17.98
CA LEU A 76 1.62 -5.49 -17.31
C LEU A 76 1.30 -5.40 -15.82
N LYS A 77 1.68 -4.29 -15.16
CA LYS A 77 1.30 -3.99 -13.78
C LYS A 77 -0.20 -3.75 -13.64
N GLU A 78 -0.85 -3.09 -14.60
CA GLU A 78 -2.29 -2.85 -14.61
C GLU A 78 -3.07 -4.15 -14.92
N LYS A 79 -2.57 -5.02 -15.77
CA LYS A 79 -3.12 -6.38 -15.96
C LYS A 79 -2.92 -7.24 -14.72
N ARG A 80 -1.81 -7.05 -14.00
CA ARG A 80 -1.51 -7.72 -12.71
C ARG A 80 -2.24 -7.08 -11.52
N GLY A 81 -2.69 -5.83 -11.62
CA GLY A 81 -3.22 -4.99 -10.54
C GLY A 81 -4.60 -4.38 -10.81
N GLY A 82 -5.25 -4.75 -11.91
CA GLY A 82 -6.52 -4.23 -12.41
C GLY A 82 -7.75 -4.93 -11.84
N GLY A 83 -7.66 -5.35 -10.59
CA GLY A 83 -8.79 -5.71 -9.76
C GLY A 83 -8.70 -4.91 -8.48
N GLY A 84 -9.48 -3.83 -8.37
CA GLY A 84 -9.56 -2.89 -7.24
C GLY A 84 -10.13 -3.49 -5.94
N GLY A 85 -9.78 -4.75 -5.66
CA GLY A 85 -10.08 -5.47 -4.44
C GLY A 85 -9.34 -6.79 -4.53
N MET A 86 -8.21 -6.92 -3.82
CA MET A 86 -7.50 -8.20 -3.63
C MET A 86 -7.32 -9.08 -4.90
N GLY A 87 -7.27 -8.46 -6.09
CA GLY A 87 -7.54 -9.12 -7.38
C GLY A 87 -6.33 -9.76 -8.05
N GLY A 88 -5.11 -9.55 -7.53
CA GLY A 88 -3.93 -10.32 -7.93
C GLY A 88 -3.97 -11.77 -7.44
N LEU A 89 -4.77 -12.03 -6.40
CA LEU A 89 -5.02 -13.36 -5.86
C LEU A 89 -6.03 -14.15 -6.70
N GLY A 90 -6.99 -13.51 -7.36
CA GLY A 90 -7.97 -14.20 -8.21
C GLY A 90 -7.32 -15.03 -9.33
N SER A 91 -6.31 -14.47 -10.01
CA SER A 91 -5.51 -15.21 -10.99
C SER A 91 -4.64 -16.30 -10.35
N MET A 92 -4.26 -16.14 -9.08
CA MET A 92 -3.55 -17.16 -8.31
C MET A 92 -4.46 -18.29 -7.79
N PHE A 93 -5.77 -18.10 -7.79
CA PHE A 93 -6.78 -19.11 -7.47
C PHE A 93 -7.39 -19.76 -8.72
N GLY A 94 -6.91 -19.38 -9.91
CA GLY A 94 -7.29 -19.98 -11.17
C GLY A 94 -6.53 -21.28 -11.49
N PRO A 95 -6.72 -21.85 -12.69
CA PRO A 95 -6.12 -23.11 -13.11
C PRO A 95 -4.59 -23.13 -13.03
N GLU A 96 -3.96 -21.98 -13.28
CA GLU A 96 -2.51 -21.82 -13.25
C GLU A 96 -1.96 -21.86 -11.81
N GLY A 97 -2.71 -21.30 -10.86
CA GLY A 97 -2.41 -21.38 -9.44
C GLY A 97 -2.61 -22.79 -8.87
N GLU A 98 -3.70 -23.47 -9.26
CA GLU A 98 -3.93 -24.87 -8.90
C GLU A 98 -2.80 -25.78 -9.39
N ALA A 99 -2.36 -25.61 -10.64
CA ALA A 99 -1.26 -26.38 -11.21
C ALA A 99 0.04 -26.19 -10.42
N LYS A 100 0.33 -24.95 -9.99
CA LYS A 100 1.50 -24.63 -9.16
C LYS A 100 1.40 -25.26 -7.77
N LEU A 101 0.23 -25.22 -7.15
CA LEU A 101 0.00 -25.80 -5.82
C LEU A 101 0.10 -27.31 -5.79
N LYS A 102 -0.35 -27.98 -6.84
CA LYS A 102 -0.22 -29.44 -6.99
C LYS A 102 1.23 -29.90 -7.15
N GLN A 103 2.19 -29.01 -7.41
CA GLN A 103 3.62 -29.36 -7.36
C GLN A 103 4.08 -29.64 -5.94
N ASN A 104 3.44 -29.06 -4.93
CA ASN A 104 3.74 -29.35 -3.53
C ASN A 104 2.98 -30.62 -3.10
N PRO A 105 3.68 -31.73 -2.74
CA PRO A 105 3.05 -33.00 -2.40
C PRO A 105 2.09 -32.92 -1.20
N ARG A 106 2.30 -31.97 -0.29
CA ARG A 106 1.42 -31.76 0.87
C ARG A 106 0.10 -31.13 0.44
N ILE A 107 0.17 -30.10 -0.39
CA ILE A 107 -1.00 -29.35 -0.85
C ILE A 107 -1.78 -30.14 -1.90
N ALA A 108 -1.09 -30.92 -2.74
CA ALA A 108 -1.72 -31.81 -3.71
C ALA A 108 -2.78 -32.73 -3.08
N LYS A 109 -2.50 -33.25 -1.87
CA LYS A 109 -3.45 -34.07 -1.11
C LYS A 109 -4.72 -33.34 -0.70
N TYR A 110 -4.67 -32.01 -0.52
CA TYR A 110 -5.87 -31.23 -0.18
C TYR A 110 -6.84 -31.19 -1.36
N PHE A 111 -6.33 -31.17 -2.59
CA PHE A 111 -7.13 -31.18 -3.82
C PHE A 111 -7.78 -32.55 -4.13
N GLU A 112 -7.44 -33.60 -3.37
CA GLU A 112 -8.14 -34.90 -3.43
C GLU A 112 -9.48 -34.86 -2.69
N ASP A 113 -9.67 -33.93 -1.74
CA ASP A 113 -10.94 -33.74 -1.02
C ASP A 113 -11.93 -32.93 -1.88
N PRO A 114 -13.11 -33.49 -2.23
CA PRO A 114 -14.13 -32.79 -3.01
C PRO A 114 -14.61 -31.49 -2.36
N LYS A 115 -14.65 -31.43 -1.02
CA LYS A 115 -15.06 -30.23 -0.29
C LYS A 115 -14.05 -29.11 -0.44
N PHE A 116 -12.76 -29.44 -0.33
CA PHE A 116 -11.68 -28.47 -0.50
C PHE A 116 -11.66 -27.94 -1.94
N LYS A 117 -11.83 -28.82 -2.94
CA LYS A 117 -11.93 -28.41 -4.34
C LYS A 117 -13.10 -27.47 -4.61
N THR A 118 -14.27 -27.77 -4.04
CA THR A 118 -15.44 -26.89 -4.16
C THR A 118 -15.17 -25.50 -3.57
N MET A 119 -14.55 -25.44 -2.39
CA MET A 119 -14.18 -24.18 -1.76
C MET A 119 -13.11 -23.42 -2.56
N TRP A 120 -12.14 -24.13 -3.14
CA TRP A 120 -11.13 -23.56 -4.03
C TRP A 120 -11.76 -22.94 -5.29
N ASP A 121 -12.69 -23.65 -5.93
CA ASP A 121 -13.40 -23.14 -7.10
C ASP A 121 -14.21 -21.88 -6.75
N MET A 122 -14.78 -21.80 -5.54
CA MET A 122 -15.43 -20.59 -5.04
C MET A 122 -14.43 -19.44 -4.81
N CYS A 123 -13.21 -19.72 -4.36
CA CYS A 123 -12.14 -18.70 -4.25
C CYS A 123 -11.72 -18.12 -5.61
N SER A 124 -11.77 -18.92 -6.68
CA SER A 124 -11.49 -18.44 -8.03
C SER A 124 -12.51 -17.39 -8.50
N GLN A 125 -13.77 -17.53 -8.06
CA GLN A 125 -14.85 -16.60 -8.37
C GLN A 125 -14.87 -15.41 -7.40
N ASN A 126 -14.51 -15.63 -6.14
CA ASN A 126 -14.49 -14.61 -5.11
C ASN A 126 -13.18 -14.68 -4.29
N PRO A 127 -12.16 -13.88 -4.67
CA PRO A 127 -10.88 -13.86 -3.97
C PRO A 127 -10.97 -13.46 -2.50
N GLN A 128 -12.02 -12.71 -2.13
CA GLN A 128 -12.28 -12.30 -0.74
C GLN A 128 -12.65 -13.49 0.16
N MET A 129 -13.31 -14.50 -0.42
CA MET A 129 -13.77 -15.69 0.31
C MET A 129 -12.61 -16.52 0.84
N MET A 130 -11.45 -16.46 0.18
CA MET A 130 -10.25 -17.14 0.65
C MET A 130 -9.80 -16.61 2.03
N MET A 131 -9.88 -15.29 2.29
CA MET A 131 -9.53 -14.74 3.61
C MET A 131 -10.44 -15.23 4.73
N GLN A 132 -11.71 -15.51 4.41
CA GLN A 132 -12.65 -16.12 5.36
C GLN A 132 -12.36 -17.60 5.56
N LEU A 133 -12.07 -18.34 4.49
CA LEU A 133 -11.77 -19.77 4.55
C LEU A 133 -10.45 -20.06 5.26
N VAL A 134 -9.47 -19.18 5.12
CA VAL A 134 -8.21 -19.20 5.85
C VAL A 134 -8.42 -19.18 7.37
N GLN A 135 -9.48 -18.52 7.86
CA GLN A 135 -9.84 -18.52 9.29
C GLN A 135 -10.60 -19.78 9.71
N GLN A 136 -11.35 -20.39 8.79
CA GLN A 136 -12.19 -21.55 9.07
C GLN A 136 -11.46 -22.88 8.92
N ASP A 137 -10.48 -22.95 8.02
CA ASP A 137 -9.80 -24.18 7.66
C ASP A 137 -8.28 -23.95 7.54
N PRO A 138 -7.48 -24.62 8.39
CA PRO A 138 -6.02 -24.47 8.40
C PRO A 138 -5.35 -24.91 7.10
N ARG A 139 -6.02 -25.72 6.25
CA ARG A 139 -5.49 -26.09 4.92
C ARG A 139 -5.36 -24.89 4.00
N PHE A 140 -6.27 -23.93 4.11
CA PHE A 140 -6.23 -22.70 3.30
C PHE A 140 -5.09 -21.77 3.74
N MET A 141 -4.66 -21.81 5.01
CA MET A 141 -3.45 -21.10 5.47
C MET A 141 -2.20 -21.63 4.76
N ASP A 142 -2.01 -22.94 4.71
CA ASP A 142 -0.86 -23.57 4.02
C ASP A 142 -0.84 -23.18 2.53
N VAL A 143 -2.01 -23.24 1.89
CA VAL A 143 -2.21 -22.89 0.49
C VAL A 143 -1.95 -21.41 0.24
N PHE A 144 -2.48 -20.52 1.09
CA PHE A 144 -2.25 -19.09 0.98
C PHE A 144 -0.76 -18.75 1.14
N LYS A 145 -0.09 -19.35 2.12
CA LYS A 145 1.35 -19.19 2.34
C LYS A 145 2.17 -19.64 1.13
N GLU A 146 1.85 -20.78 0.53
CA GLU A 146 2.57 -21.29 -0.63
C GLU A 146 2.36 -20.40 -1.87
N ILE A 147 1.13 -19.94 -2.11
CA ILE A 147 0.80 -19.08 -3.24
C ILE A 147 1.46 -17.71 -3.11
N THR A 148 1.34 -17.09 -1.93
CA THR A 148 1.72 -15.69 -1.72
C THR A 148 3.12 -15.52 -1.17
N GLY A 149 3.71 -16.56 -0.60
CA GLY A 149 4.95 -16.50 0.18
C GLY A 149 4.80 -15.75 1.51
N ILE A 150 3.58 -15.35 1.89
CA ILE A 150 3.31 -14.55 3.09
C ILE A 150 2.71 -15.44 4.16
N ASP A 151 3.33 -15.42 5.34
CA ASP A 151 2.79 -16.05 6.53
C ASP A 151 1.87 -15.06 7.27
N LEU A 152 0.55 -15.31 7.23
CA LEU A 152 -0.44 -14.43 7.84
C LEU A 152 -0.34 -14.40 9.38
N MET A 153 0.16 -15.47 10.01
CA MET A 153 0.37 -15.50 11.46
C MET A 153 1.50 -14.56 11.87
N ASP A 154 2.63 -14.61 11.16
CA ASP A 154 3.78 -13.71 11.40
C ASP A 154 3.41 -12.24 11.12
N MET A 155 2.53 -11.98 10.15
CA MET A 155 2.00 -10.63 9.91
C MET A 155 1.12 -10.13 11.05
N GLN A 156 0.20 -10.95 11.58
CA GLN A 156 -0.64 -10.57 12.72
C GLN A 156 0.19 -10.33 13.98
N GLU A 157 1.17 -11.20 14.25
CA GLU A 157 2.05 -11.09 15.41
C GLU A 157 2.92 -9.83 15.34
N LYS A 158 3.47 -9.51 14.15
CA LYS A 158 4.20 -8.25 13.92
C LYS A 158 3.31 -7.02 14.01
N GLN A 159 2.04 -7.11 13.63
CA GLN A 159 1.08 -6.00 13.77
C GLN A 159 0.70 -5.76 15.24
N MET A 160 0.44 -6.83 16.01
CA MET A 160 0.19 -6.72 17.45
C MET A 160 1.41 -6.12 18.17
N LYS A 161 2.61 -6.64 17.89
CA LYS A 161 3.83 -6.12 18.51
C LYS A 161 4.09 -4.65 18.19
N LYS A 162 3.81 -4.21 16.96
CA LYS A 162 3.86 -2.78 16.58
C LYS A 162 2.82 -1.94 17.30
N GLN A 163 1.62 -2.48 17.58
CA GLN A 163 0.60 -1.77 18.35
C GLN A 163 1.04 -1.62 19.81
N ASP A 164 1.55 -2.68 20.42
CA ASP A 164 2.08 -2.67 21.79
C ASP A 164 3.23 -1.67 21.94
N ASP A 165 4.22 -1.71 21.03
CA ASP A 165 5.36 -0.78 21.00
C ASP A 165 4.90 0.68 20.86
N MET A 166 3.86 0.93 20.06
CA MET A 166 3.33 2.29 19.83
C MET A 166 2.53 2.81 21.04
N GLU A 167 1.83 1.93 21.75
CA GLU A 167 1.11 2.27 22.97
C GLU A 167 2.06 2.54 24.13
N GLU A 168 3.15 1.78 24.23
CA GLU A 168 4.22 2.02 25.21
C GLU A 168 4.93 3.37 24.93
N LEU A 169 5.21 3.67 23.65
CA LEU A 169 5.82 4.94 23.26
C LEU A 169 4.91 6.15 23.57
N LYS A 170 3.59 5.99 23.42
CA LYS A 170 2.61 7.03 23.80
C LYS A 170 2.64 7.30 25.30
N LYS A 171 2.57 6.25 26.13
CA LYS A 171 2.61 6.39 27.59
C LYS A 171 3.89 7.10 28.05
N LYS A 172 5.04 6.75 27.45
CA LYS A 172 6.32 7.38 27.75
C LYS A 172 6.34 8.86 27.39
N ARG A 173 5.83 9.24 26.21
CA ARG A 173 5.73 10.65 25.78
C ARG A 173 4.80 11.46 26.69
N GLU A 174 3.66 10.91 27.08
CA GLU A 174 2.74 11.58 28.01
C GLU A 174 3.38 11.82 29.37
N GLN A 175 4.18 10.87 29.86
CA GLN A 175 4.89 11.00 31.13
C GLN A 175 6.02 12.03 31.05
N GLU A 176 6.80 12.03 29.97
CA GLU A 176 7.83 13.04 29.70
C GLU A 176 7.22 14.44 29.58
N GLU A 177 6.06 14.59 28.94
CA GLU A 177 5.36 15.87 28.82
C GLU A 177 4.83 16.37 30.17
N LYS A 178 4.30 15.47 31.02
CA LYS A 178 3.88 15.82 32.40
C LYS A 178 5.06 16.32 33.24
N VAL A 179 6.18 15.58 33.23
CA VAL A 179 7.39 15.98 33.96
C VAL A 179 7.90 17.34 33.48
N ARG A 180 7.90 17.58 32.16
CA ARG A 180 8.31 18.85 31.58
C ARG A 180 7.39 20.01 32.00
N LYS A 181 6.06 19.80 32.00
CA LYS A 181 5.10 20.82 32.46
C LYS A 181 5.27 21.14 33.94
N GLU A 182 5.49 20.13 34.78
CA GLU A 182 5.77 20.34 36.21
C GLU A 182 7.07 21.10 36.44
N GLN A 183 8.11 20.83 35.66
CA GLN A 183 9.38 21.56 35.73
C GLN A 183 9.23 23.01 35.24
N GLU A 184 8.51 23.24 34.15
CA GLU A 184 8.21 24.60 33.66
C GLU A 184 7.36 25.39 34.66
N GLU A 185 6.41 24.75 35.36
CA GLU A 185 5.59 25.39 36.39
C GLU A 185 6.39 25.69 37.67
N LYS A 186 7.28 24.78 38.10
CA LYS A 186 8.21 25.04 39.21
C LYS A 186 9.14 26.20 38.89
N LYS A 187 9.71 26.23 37.68
CA LYS A 187 10.60 27.31 37.24
C LYS A 187 9.87 28.65 37.18
N LYS A 188 8.62 28.69 36.68
CA LYS A 188 7.81 29.91 36.73
C LYS A 188 7.55 30.40 38.15
N LYS A 189 7.25 29.49 39.09
CA LYS A 189 7.04 29.84 40.51
C LYS A 189 8.34 30.35 41.16
N GLU A 190 9.49 29.76 40.82
CA GLU A 190 10.80 30.21 41.27
C GLU A 190 11.15 31.59 40.71
N ASP A 191 10.96 31.81 39.41
CA ASP A 191 11.19 33.10 38.75
C ASP A 191 10.26 34.19 39.31
N GLU A 192 8.98 33.88 39.54
CA GLU A 192 8.01 34.81 40.14
C GLU A 192 8.41 35.16 41.59
N MET A 193 8.78 34.17 42.40
CA MET A 193 9.31 34.38 43.75
C MET A 193 10.61 35.18 43.72
N ALA A 194 11.43 35.02 42.66
CA ALA A 194 12.66 35.76 42.42
C ALA A 194 12.46 37.20 41.89
N THR A 195 11.21 37.64 41.67
CA THR A 195 10.88 39.03 41.31
C THR A 195 10.23 39.83 42.46
N LEU A 196 9.81 39.16 43.54
CA LEU A 196 9.24 39.82 44.72
C LEU A 196 10.28 40.62 45.51
N PRO A 197 9.89 41.73 46.18
CA PRO A 197 10.76 42.46 47.11
C PRO A 197 11.27 41.57 48.28
N ALA A 198 12.47 41.86 48.80
CA ALA A 198 13.14 41.01 49.80
C ALA A 198 12.30 40.76 51.08
N GLU A 199 11.56 41.76 51.55
CA GLU A 199 10.70 41.66 52.74
C GLU A 199 9.51 40.70 52.54
N GLU A 200 8.97 40.60 51.32
CA GLU A 200 7.85 39.70 51.02
C GLU A 200 8.30 38.25 50.86
N ARG A 201 9.52 38.02 50.35
CA ARG A 201 10.12 36.68 50.28
C ARG A 201 10.37 36.09 51.67
N GLU A 202 10.94 36.89 52.58
CA GLU A 202 11.23 36.46 53.94
C GLU A 202 9.94 36.11 54.71
N LYS A 203 8.85 36.84 54.48
CA LYS A 203 7.52 36.51 55.03
C LYS A 203 6.97 35.21 54.45
N LEU A 204 7.15 34.96 53.15
CA LEU A 204 6.69 33.72 52.50
C LEU A 204 7.48 32.49 52.98
N GLU A 205 8.79 32.61 53.17
CA GLU A 205 9.65 31.53 53.68
C GLU A 205 9.30 31.17 55.11
N LYS A 206 9.18 32.18 56.00
CA LYS A 206 8.74 31.99 57.38
C LYS A 206 7.36 31.34 57.47
N LYS A 207 6.45 31.69 56.55
CA LYS A 207 5.11 31.07 56.47
C LYS A 207 5.19 29.60 56.04
N LYS A 208 6.00 29.27 55.03
CA LYS A 208 6.22 27.89 54.57
C LYS A 208 6.86 27.02 55.66
N GLU A 209 7.85 27.54 56.40
CA GLU A 209 8.48 26.84 57.53
C GLU A 209 7.48 26.57 58.67
N ALA A 210 6.67 27.57 59.02
CA ALA A 210 5.64 27.42 60.05
C ALA A 210 4.55 26.40 59.66
N GLU A 211 4.17 26.33 58.38
CA GLU A 211 3.22 25.34 57.87
C GLU A 211 3.83 23.93 57.81
N ALA A 212 5.11 23.79 57.43
CA ALA A 212 5.81 22.51 57.43
C ALA A 212 5.97 21.92 58.85
N LEU A 213 6.29 22.75 59.83
CA LEU A 213 6.35 22.36 61.24
C LEU A 213 4.98 21.92 61.79
N LYS A 214 3.88 22.56 61.34
CA LYS A 214 2.51 22.15 61.69
C LYS A 214 2.10 20.82 61.05
N ALA A 215 2.57 20.52 59.84
CA ALA A 215 2.27 19.26 59.15
C ALA A 215 3.05 18.06 59.73
N GLN A 216 4.22 18.27 60.34
CA GLN A 216 5.01 17.23 61.01
C GLN A 216 4.55 16.96 62.46
N GLY A 217 3.76 17.86 63.04
CA GLY A 217 3.31 17.80 64.43
C GLY A 217 1.93 17.19 64.66
N ASN A 218 1.28 16.66 63.63
CA ASN A 218 -0.04 16.01 63.70
C ASN A 218 0.07 14.50 63.42
#